data_AF-A0A2V9ZI82-F1
#
_entry.id   AF-A0A2V9ZI82-F1
#
_cell.length_a   1.000
_cell.length_b   1.000
_cell.length_c   1.000
_cell.angle_alpha   90.00
_cell.angle_beta   90.00
_cell.angle_gamma   90.00
#
_symmetry.space_group_name_H-M   'P 1'
#
loop_
_entity.id
_entity.type
_entity.pdbx_description
1 polymer ?
#
loop_
_entity_poly.entity_id
_entity_poly.type
_entity_poly.pdbx_seq_one_letter_code
_entity_poly.pdbx_strand_id
1 'polypeptide(L)'
;MRRKIHSLFLFFLLVVPASAAPLLQSHRAHLPQDSQQQQDDEQQLKQQRELAKKFNKERHEALKRDTEKLLQLATELKQYVDKSNENLLSLDVVKKSEEIERLAHSVRDKMKGY
;
A
#
# COMPACT_ATOMS: atom_id res chain seq x y z
N MET A 1 8.61 17.46 38.26
CA MET A 1 8.40 17.19 39.71
C MET A 1 7.20 16.25 39.82
N ARG A 2 7.21 15.05 40.41
CA ARG A 2 8.07 14.40 41.41
C ARG A 2 8.06 12.88 41.18
N ARG A 3 9.24 12.25 41.27
CA ARG A 3 9.45 10.79 41.32
C ARG A 3 9.09 10.29 42.73
N LYS A 4 8.60 9.06 42.86
CA LYS A 4 8.59 8.33 44.14
C LYS A 4 9.29 6.99 43.94
N ILE A 5 10.39 6.85 44.67
CA ILE A 5 11.26 5.67 44.80
C ILE A 5 10.91 5.05 46.16
N HIS A 6 11.39 3.81 46.37
CA HIS A 6 11.42 2.97 47.59
C HIS A 6 10.48 1.76 47.42
N SER A 7 10.92 0.51 47.63
CA SER A 7 11.70 0.07 48.78
C SER A 7 12.58 -1.13 48.45
N LEU A 8 13.80 -1.06 48.98
CA LEU A 8 14.78 -2.14 49.11
C LEU A 8 14.20 -3.21 50.06
N PHE A 9 14.27 -4.50 49.70
CA PHE A 9 14.18 -5.60 50.67
C PHE A 9 15.28 -6.62 50.42
N LEU A 10 15.80 -7.11 51.54
CA LEU A 10 17.10 -7.71 51.75
C LEU A 10 17.16 -9.20 51.34
N PHE A 11 18.28 -9.57 50.75
CA PHE A 11 19.06 -10.81 50.89
C PHE A 11 18.42 -12.03 51.60
N PHE A 12 18.29 -13.15 50.88
CA PHE A 12 18.47 -14.47 51.48
C PHE A 12 19.32 -15.35 50.55
N LEU A 13 20.53 -15.64 51.03
CA LEU A 13 21.52 -16.53 50.46
C LEU A 13 21.12 -17.98 50.76
N LEU A 14 21.00 -18.82 49.74
CA LEU A 14 21.06 -20.27 49.90
C LEU A 14 21.86 -20.87 48.74
N VAL A 15 23.14 -21.08 49.03
CA VAL A 15 24.09 -21.86 48.22
C VAL A 15 24.00 -23.30 48.68
N VAL A 16 23.61 -24.22 47.80
CA VAL A 16 23.91 -25.66 47.87
C VAL A 16 23.83 -26.25 46.43
N PRO A 17 24.47 -27.38 46.10
CA PRO A 17 25.80 -27.46 45.53
C PRO A 17 25.81 -28.11 44.12
N ALA A 18 27.02 -28.21 43.57
CA ALA A 18 27.36 -28.85 42.31
C ALA A 18 26.90 -30.32 42.19
N SER A 19 26.23 -30.63 41.09
CA SER A 19 26.24 -31.96 40.48
C SER A 19 26.95 -31.85 39.13
N ALA A 20 28.22 -32.24 39.12
CA ALA A 20 28.97 -32.51 37.91
C ALA A 20 28.88 -34.01 37.60
N ALA A 21 28.29 -34.35 36.44
CA ALA A 21 28.62 -35.49 35.56
C ALA A 21 27.42 -35.82 34.65
N PRO A 22 27.62 -36.47 33.49
CA PRO A 22 28.60 -36.19 32.45
C PRO A 22 27.92 -35.90 31.10
N LEU A 23 28.76 -35.47 30.17
CA LEU A 23 28.53 -35.24 28.76
C LEU A 23 27.76 -36.39 28.06
N LEU A 24 26.48 -36.17 27.75
CA LEU A 24 25.80 -36.81 26.62
C LEU A 24 25.01 -35.77 25.82
N GLN A 25 25.72 -35.21 24.85
CA GLN A 25 25.30 -35.19 23.46
C GLN A 25 23.82 -34.85 23.20
N SER A 26 23.56 -33.55 23.17
CA SER A 26 22.73 -32.98 22.10
C SER A 26 23.46 -31.80 21.49
N HIS A 27 24.57 -32.10 20.78
CA HIS A 27 24.94 -31.25 19.65
C HIS A 27 23.81 -31.40 18.62
N ARG A 28 22.74 -30.63 18.83
CA ARG A 28 21.76 -30.37 17.80
C ARG A 28 22.53 -29.63 16.73
N ALA A 29 22.90 -30.33 15.66
CA ALA A 29 23.50 -29.74 14.48
C ALA A 29 22.56 -28.63 14.00
N HIS A 30 22.88 -27.38 14.32
CA HIS A 30 22.17 -26.20 13.85
C HIS A 30 22.70 -25.86 12.45
N LEU A 31 22.14 -26.48 11.41
CA LEU A 31 22.04 -25.97 10.04
C LEU A 31 20.82 -26.69 9.39
N PRO A 32 19.90 -26.02 8.64
CA PRO A 32 20.00 -24.73 7.95
C PRO A 32 18.75 -23.85 8.18
N GLN A 33 18.67 -23.12 9.30
CA GLN A 33 17.51 -22.24 9.53
C GLN A 33 17.58 -20.97 8.65
N ASP A 34 18.79 -20.44 8.42
CA ASP A 34 19.01 -19.29 7.52
C ASP A 34 18.58 -19.56 6.07
N SER A 35 18.79 -20.77 5.55
CA SER A 35 18.49 -21.08 4.14
C SER A 35 16.99 -21.16 3.86
N GLN A 36 16.19 -21.65 4.81
CA GLN A 36 14.73 -21.67 4.69
C GLN A 36 14.15 -20.27 4.85
N GLN A 37 14.65 -19.48 5.80
CA GLN A 37 14.22 -18.10 6.01
C GLN A 37 14.53 -17.21 4.80
N GLN A 38 15.71 -17.37 4.20
CA GLN A 38 16.08 -16.68 2.96
C GLN A 38 15.18 -17.04 1.77
N GLN A 39 14.80 -18.32 1.63
CA GLN A 39 13.88 -18.74 0.57
C GLN A 39 12.46 -18.18 0.76
N ASP A 40 11.96 -18.17 1.99
CA ASP A 40 10.64 -17.63 2.31
C ASP A 40 10.59 -16.11 2.06
N ASP A 41 11.65 -15.39 2.45
CA ASP A 41 11.77 -13.94 2.21
C ASP A 41 11.83 -13.61 0.70
N GLU A 42 12.57 -14.39 -0.09
CA GLU A 42 12.61 -14.23 -1.55
C GLU A 42 11.25 -14.49 -2.20
N GLN A 43 10.51 -15.51 -1.74
CA GLN A 43 9.18 -15.82 -2.26
C GLN A 43 8.19 -14.71 -1.92
N GLN A 44 8.22 -14.20 -0.69
CA GLN A 44 7.39 -13.07 -0.26
C GLN A 44 7.70 -11.81 -1.06
N LEU A 45 8.97 -11.50 -1.31
CA LEU A 45 9.37 -10.35 -2.12
C LEU A 45 8.90 -10.48 -3.57
N LYS A 46 9.00 -11.68 -4.16
CA LYS A 46 8.47 -11.95 -5.51
C LYS A 46 6.96 -11.73 -5.55
N GLN A 47 6.21 -12.27 -4.59
CA GLN A 47 4.76 -12.06 -4.50
C GLN A 47 4.40 -10.58 -4.39
N GLN A 48 5.06 -9.83 -3.50
CA GLN A 48 4.84 -8.39 -3.35
C GLN A 48 5.12 -7.62 -4.66
N ARG A 49 6.20 -7.96 -5.37
CA ARG A 49 6.53 -7.36 -6.67
C ARG A 49 5.47 -7.66 -7.72
N GLU A 50 4.97 -8.89 -7.80
CA GLU A 50 3.94 -9.26 -8.76
C GLU A 50 2.61 -8.57 -8.46
N LEU A 51 2.23 -8.44 -7.18
CA LEU A 51 1.06 -7.65 -6.77
C LEU A 51 1.22 -6.17 -7.17
N ALA A 52 2.37 -5.57 -6.90
CA ALA A 52 2.66 -4.19 -7.27
C ALA A 52 2.65 -3.97 -8.80
N LYS A 53 3.19 -4.92 -9.58
CA LYS A 53 3.14 -4.87 -11.04
C LYS A 53 1.69 -4.93 -11.54
N LYS A 54 0.89 -5.86 -11.01
CA LYS A 54 -0.52 -6.00 -11.37
C LYS A 54 -1.30 -4.72 -11.08
N PHE A 55 -1.14 -4.16 -9.87
CA PHE A 55 -1.78 -2.89 -9.50
C PHE A 55 -1.38 -1.74 -10.43
N ASN A 56 -0.08 -1.60 -10.74
CA ASN A 56 0.39 -0.57 -11.65
C ASN A 56 -0.17 -0.73 -13.08
N LYS A 57 -0.28 -1.97 -13.56
CA LYS A 57 -0.87 -2.27 -14.86
C LYS A 57 -2.35 -1.89 -14.91
N GLU A 58 -3.13 -2.31 -13.92
CA GLU A 58 -4.56 -1.99 -13.83
C GLU A 58 -4.79 -0.49 -13.75
N ARG A 59 -3.98 0.23 -12.96
CA ARG A 59 -4.01 1.70 -12.87
C ARG A 59 -3.70 2.36 -14.20
N HIS A 60 -2.69 1.87 -14.92
CA HIS A 60 -2.33 2.40 -16.24
C HIS A 60 -3.44 2.20 -17.27
N GLU A 61 -4.06 1.01 -17.29
CA GLU A 61 -5.19 0.72 -18.18
C GLU A 61 -6.42 1.58 -17.83
N ALA A 62 -6.69 1.79 -16.54
CA ALA A 62 -7.75 2.69 -16.10
C ALA A 62 -7.50 4.14 -16.54
N LEU A 63 -6.26 4.63 -16.36
CA LEU A 63 -5.87 5.96 -16.83
C LEU A 63 -6.04 6.12 -18.34
N LYS A 64 -5.66 5.12 -19.13
CA LYS A 64 -5.83 5.14 -20.58
C LYS A 64 -7.31 5.28 -20.96
N ARG A 65 -8.18 4.46 -20.37
CA ARG A 65 -9.64 4.52 -20.64
C ARG A 65 -10.24 5.85 -20.20
N ASP A 66 -9.90 6.32 -19.02
CA ASP A 66 -10.47 7.55 -18.46
C ASP A 66 -10.01 8.79 -19.26
N THR A 67 -8.76 8.83 -19.71
CA THR A 67 -8.24 9.93 -20.55
C THR A 67 -8.84 9.93 -21.95
N GLU A 68 -9.09 8.76 -22.54
CA GLU A 68 -9.81 8.63 -23.81
C GLU A 68 -11.27 9.13 -23.67
N LYS A 69 -11.95 8.76 -22.58
CA LYS A 69 -13.30 9.25 -22.29
C LYS A 69 -13.32 10.77 -22.02
N LEU A 70 -12.31 11.33 -21.35
CA LEU A 70 -12.17 12.78 -21.19
C LEU A 70 -12.08 13.49 -22.53
N LEU A 71 -11.25 12.98 -23.45
CA LEU A 71 -11.11 13.56 -24.79
C LEU A 71 -12.44 13.52 -25.55
N GLN A 72 -13.15 12.40 -25.48
CA GLN A 72 -14.46 12.28 -26.11
C GLN A 72 -15.45 13.31 -25.54
N LEU A 73 -15.63 13.36 -24.22
CA LEU A 73 -16.57 14.29 -23.58
C LEU A 73 -16.21 15.75 -23.85
N ALA A 74 -14.91 16.09 -23.84
CA ALA A 74 -14.46 17.44 -24.16
C ALA A 74 -14.77 17.81 -25.63
N THR A 75 -14.60 16.85 -26.55
CA THR A 75 -14.94 17.03 -27.97
C THR A 75 -16.44 17.24 -28.15
N GLU A 76 -17.26 16.40 -27.50
CA GLU A 76 -18.72 16.55 -27.51
C GLU A 76 -19.14 17.90 -26.92
N LEU A 77 -18.58 18.28 -25.76
CA LEU A 77 -18.86 19.56 -25.11
C LEU A 77 -18.59 20.73 -26.05
N LYS A 78 -17.43 20.73 -26.73
CA LYS A 78 -17.11 21.71 -27.75
C LYS A 78 -18.17 21.74 -28.85
N GLN A 79 -18.55 20.60 -29.39
CA GLN A 79 -19.57 20.53 -30.46
C GLN A 79 -20.93 21.08 -30.01
N TYR A 80 -21.33 20.83 -28.77
CA TYR A 80 -22.56 21.41 -28.23
C TYR A 80 -22.45 22.92 -28.08
N VAL A 81 -21.33 23.42 -27.57
CA VAL A 81 -21.09 24.86 -27.44
C VAL A 81 -21.09 25.53 -28.81
N ASP A 82 -20.39 24.97 -29.81
CA ASP A 82 -20.33 25.49 -31.18
C ASP A 82 -21.72 25.52 -31.87
N LYS A 83 -22.64 24.61 -31.49
CA LYS A 83 -24.00 24.54 -32.02
C LYS A 83 -25.01 25.36 -31.21
N SER A 84 -24.69 25.69 -29.96
CA SER A 84 -25.53 26.50 -29.08
C SER A 84 -25.33 27.99 -29.34
N ASN A 85 -26.39 28.79 -29.18
CA ASN A 85 -26.28 30.25 -29.20
C ASN A 85 -26.03 30.77 -27.77
N GLU A 86 -25.49 31.99 -27.61
CA GLU A 86 -25.06 32.59 -26.33
C GLU A 86 -26.13 32.55 -25.22
N ASN A 87 -27.41 32.47 -25.59
CA ASN A 87 -28.55 32.43 -24.68
C ASN A 87 -29.09 31.02 -24.33
N LEU A 88 -28.46 29.94 -24.80
CA LEU A 88 -28.97 28.56 -24.62
C LEU A 88 -27.86 27.59 -24.21
N LEU A 89 -27.26 27.81 -23.03
CA LEU A 89 -26.54 26.75 -22.33
C LEU A 89 -27.55 25.71 -21.84
N SER A 90 -27.71 24.63 -22.62
CA SER A 90 -28.58 23.52 -22.26
C SER A 90 -28.14 22.87 -20.95
N LEU A 91 -29.11 22.36 -20.16
CA LEU A 91 -28.84 21.52 -18.98
C LEU A 91 -27.92 20.34 -19.32
N ASP A 92 -27.95 19.86 -20.56
CA ASP A 92 -27.08 18.77 -21.02
C ASP A 92 -25.60 19.19 -21.11
N VAL A 93 -25.32 20.45 -21.48
CA VAL A 93 -23.96 21.01 -21.53
C VAL A 93 -23.39 21.13 -20.12
N VAL A 94 -24.21 21.57 -19.16
CA VAL A 94 -23.82 21.66 -17.75
C VAL A 94 -23.50 20.27 -17.19
N LYS A 95 -24.39 19.30 -17.40
CA LYS A 95 -24.17 17.90 -16.96
C LYS A 95 -22.91 17.29 -17.55
N LYS A 96 -22.63 17.51 -18.84
CA LYS A 96 -21.39 17.03 -19.49
C LYS A 96 -20.15 17.68 -18.88
N SER A 97 -20.22 18.97 -18.58
CA SER A 97 -19.12 19.70 -17.92
C SER A 97 -18.83 19.14 -16.52
N GLU A 98 -19.86 18.84 -15.73
CA GLU A 98 -19.70 18.17 -14.42
C GLU A 98 -19.09 16.77 -14.55
N GLU A 99 -19.49 15.99 -15.57
CA GLU A 99 -18.92 14.67 -15.82
C GLU A 99 -17.43 14.77 -16.15
N ILE A 100 -17.05 15.75 -16.99
CA ILE A 100 -15.64 16.03 -17.31
C ILE A 100 -14.87 16.39 -16.04
N GLU A 101 -15.41 17.26 -15.17
CA GLU A 101 -14.76 17.64 -13.92
C GLU A 101 -14.50 16.43 -13.02
N ARG A 102 -15.53 15.60 -12.79
CA ARG A 102 -15.42 14.39 -11.96
C ARG A 102 -14.40 13.41 -12.54
N LEU A 103 -14.43 13.20 -13.86
CA LEU A 103 -13.50 12.30 -14.52
C LEU A 103 -12.06 12.83 -14.49
N ALA A 104 -11.87 14.13 -14.68
CA ALA A 104 -10.57 14.79 -14.61
C ALA A 104 -9.97 14.70 -13.19
N HIS A 105 -10.81 14.87 -12.17
CA HIS A 105 -10.43 14.66 -10.78
C HIS A 105 -9.96 13.21 -10.55
N SER A 106 -10.73 12.24 -11.04
CA SER A 106 -10.40 10.82 -10.90
C SER A 106 -9.11 10.44 -11.63
N VAL A 107 -8.88 10.96 -12.84
CA VAL A 107 -7.62 10.74 -13.58
C VAL A 107 -6.43 11.27 -12.79
N ARG A 108 -6.52 12.50 -12.28
CA ARG A 108 -5.44 13.12 -11.51
C ARG A 108 -5.12 12.31 -10.25
N ASP A 109 -6.13 11.82 -9.54
CA ASP A 109 -5.93 11.03 -8.32
C ASP A 109 -5.25 9.69 -8.64
N LYS A 110 -5.75 8.99 -9.67
CA LYS A 110 -5.11 7.76 -10.18
C LYS A 110 -3.66 8.02 -10.63
N MET A 111 -3.35 9.16 -11.23
CA MET A 111 -1.96 9.51 -11.63
C MET A 111 -1.04 9.64 -10.42
N LYS A 112 -1.50 10.26 -9.34
CA LYS A 112 -0.77 10.38 -8.08
C LYS A 112 -0.61 9.03 -7.35
N GLY A 113 -1.40 8.03 -7.74
CA GLY A 113 -1.42 6.71 -7.11
C GLY A 113 -2.37 6.64 -5.90
N TYR A 114 -3.38 7.51 -5.87
CA TYR A 114 -4.49 7.46 -4.92
C TYR A 114 -5.70 6.72 -5.52
#